data_AF-A0A1E3SZX1-F1
#
_entry.id   AF-A0A1E3SZX1-F1
#
_cell.length_a   1.000
_cell.length_b   1.000
_cell.length_c   1.000
_cell.angle_alpha   90.00
_cell.angle_beta   90.00
_cell.angle_gamma   90.00
#
_symmetry.space_group_name_H-M   'P 1'
#
loop_
_entity.id
_entity.type
_entity.pdbx_description
1 polymer ?
#
loop_
_entity_poly.entity_id
_entity_poly.type
_entity_poly.pdbx_seq_one_letter_code
_entity_poly.pdbx_strand_id
1 'polypeptide(L)'
;MQPDEVALATRQLDELAARAEKLMQTEAPNLTTVAPARDEVSQRVASTLNEVHSAFGKSADQATTEIRQVAATLRAHRDNVVAAEEDFAV
;
A
#
# COMPACT_ATOMS: atom_id res chain seq x y z
N MET A 1 -0.81 -21.33 13.09
CA MET A 1 -1.82 -20.24 13.07
C MET A 1 -3.13 -20.88 12.72
N GLN A 2 -4.22 -20.49 13.39
CA GLN A 2 -5.53 -21.03 13.05
C GLN A 2 -5.98 -20.43 11.70
N PRO A 3 -6.62 -21.19 10.79
CA PRO A 3 -7.05 -20.70 9.48
C PRO A 3 -7.88 -19.41 9.52
N ASP A 4 -8.69 -19.24 10.57
CA ASP A 4 -9.52 -18.05 10.81
C ASP A 4 -8.69 -16.80 11.15
N GLU A 5 -7.60 -16.96 11.90
CA GLU A 5 -6.68 -15.87 12.21
C GLU A 5 -5.99 -15.36 10.94
N VAL A 6 -5.60 -16.27 10.04
CA VAL A 6 -5.00 -15.93 8.74
C VAL A 6 -6.03 -15.24 7.83
N ALA A 7 -7.29 -15.69 7.86
CA ALA A 7 -8.38 -15.04 7.11
C ALA A 7 -8.63 -13.61 7.59
N LEU A 8 -8.60 -13.38 8.92
CA LEU A 8 -8.74 -12.04 9.48
C LEU A 8 -7.55 -11.14 9.13
N ALA A 9 -6.32 -11.64 9.30
CA ALA A 9 -5.10 -10.88 9.02
C ALA A 9 -5.03 -10.45 7.54
N THR A 10 -5.36 -11.34 6.61
CA THR A 10 -5.36 -11.03 5.18
C THR A 10 -6.40 -9.97 4.80
N ARG A 11 -7.58 -9.99 5.42
CA ARG A 11 -8.59 -8.93 5.26
C ARG A 11 -8.08 -7.58 5.78
N GLN A 12 -7.46 -7.56 6.96
CA GLN A 12 -6.90 -6.34 7.54
C GLN A 12 -5.79 -5.73 6.66
N LEU A 13 -4.98 -6.57 6.02
CA LEU A 13 -3.96 -6.13 5.06
C LEU A 13 -4.60 -5.49 3.81
N ASP A 14 -5.67 -6.06 3.26
CA ASP A 14 -6.39 -5.46 2.14
C ASP A 14 -7.00 -4.10 2.51
N GLU A 15 -7.64 -4.03 3.69
CA GLU A 15 -8.22 -2.79 4.21
C GLU A 15 -7.14 -1.72 4.44
N LEU A 16 -5.97 -2.11 4.94
CA LEU A 16 -4.83 -1.21 5.10
C LEU A 16 -4.36 -0.67 3.74
N ALA A 17 -4.18 -1.54 2.75
CA ALA A 17 -3.78 -1.13 1.40
C ALA A 17 -4.81 -0.18 0.77
N ALA A 18 -6.10 -0.49 0.89
CA ALA A 18 -7.18 0.35 0.36
C ALA A 18 -7.26 1.72 1.05
N ARG A 19 -7.06 1.78 2.38
CA ARG A 19 -7.01 3.06 3.10
C ARG A 19 -5.82 3.92 2.69
N ALA A 20 -4.65 3.30 2.52
CA ALA A 20 -3.46 4.01 2.07
C ALA A 20 -3.64 4.58 0.66
N GLU A 21 -4.15 3.78 -0.29
CA GLU A 21 -4.45 4.23 -1.65
C GLU A 21 -5.46 5.39 -1.66
N LYS A 22 -6.56 5.25 -0.92
CA LYS A 22 -7.58 6.31 -0.82
C LYS A 22 -7.02 7.60 -0.23
N LEU A 23 -6.18 7.50 0.81
CA LEU A 23 -5.55 8.66 1.41
C LEU A 23 -4.65 9.38 0.40
N MET A 24 -3.81 8.64 -0.31
CA MET A 24 -2.91 9.21 -1.33
C MET A 24 -3.69 9.90 -2.45
N GLN A 25 -4.79 9.30 -2.92
CA GLN A 25 -5.66 9.92 -3.92
C GLN A 25 -6.35 11.20 -3.41
N THR A 26 -6.75 11.21 -2.13
CA THR A 26 -7.43 12.35 -1.51
C THR A 26 -6.47 13.52 -1.31
N GLU A 27 -5.23 13.25 -0.92
CA GLU A 27 -4.23 14.28 -0.62
C GLU A 27 -3.41 14.72 -1.83
N ALA A 28 -3.46 14.00 -2.95
CA ALA A 28 -2.77 14.37 -4.20
C ALA A 28 -2.86 15.86 -4.57
N PRO A 29 -4.04 16.52 -4.57
CA PRO A 29 -4.12 17.95 -4.88
C PRO A 29 -3.43 18.85 -3.83
N ASN A 30 -3.37 18.42 -2.56
CA ASN A 30 -2.76 19.18 -1.47
C ASN A 30 -1.22 19.08 -1.45
N LEU A 31 -0.66 18.08 -2.15
CA LEU A 31 0.77 17.82 -2.17
C LEU A 31 1.50 18.50 -3.34
N THR A 32 0.77 19.21 -4.20
CA THR A 32 1.37 20.03 -5.26
C THR A 32 1.83 21.36 -4.68
N THR A 33 3.14 21.62 -4.75
CA THR A 33 3.74 22.87 -4.27
C THR A 33 3.87 23.90 -5.39
N VAL A 34 3.38 25.11 -5.13
CA VAL A 34 3.57 26.28 -6.00
C VAL A 34 4.68 27.16 -5.43
N ALA A 35 5.57 27.66 -6.29
CA ALA A 35 6.63 28.57 -5.87
C ALA A 35 6.03 29.88 -5.31
N PRO A 36 6.43 30.32 -4.10
CA PRO A 36 5.90 31.54 -3.49
C PRO A 36 6.36 32.83 -4.17
N ALA A 37 7.47 32.76 -4.93
CA ALA A 37 8.02 33.87 -5.69
C ALA A 37 8.76 33.38 -6.95
N ARG A 38 9.19 34.33 -7.79
CA ARG A 38 9.84 34.06 -9.08
C ARG A 38 11.36 33.90 -8.98
N ASP A 39 11.94 34.04 -7.79
CA ASP A 39 13.37 33.83 -7.60
C ASP A 39 13.74 32.34 -7.76
N GLU A 40 15.01 32.09 -8.07
CA GLU A 40 15.52 30.76 -8.33
C GLU A 40 15.33 29.81 -7.15
N VAL A 41 15.47 30.29 -5.92
CA VAL A 41 15.34 29.47 -4.71
C VAL A 41 13.89 29.02 -4.56
N SER A 42 12.93 29.93 -4.67
CA SER A 42 11.49 29.60 -4.62
C SER A 42 11.09 28.59 -5.69
N GLN A 43 11.56 28.76 -6.93
CA GLN A 43 11.29 27.82 -8.01
C GLN A 43 11.92 26.44 -7.75
N ARG A 44 13.17 26.43 -7.30
CA ARG A 44 13.91 25.19 -7.04
C ARG A 44 13.30 24.41 -5.89
N VAL A 45 12.95 25.08 -4.79
CA VAL A 45 12.29 24.44 -3.63
C VAL A 45 10.95 23.83 -4.05
N ALA A 46 10.12 24.56 -4.80
CA ALA A 46 8.85 24.01 -5.29
C ALA A 46 9.07 22.80 -6.23
N SER A 47 10.07 22.86 -7.12
CA SER A 47 10.43 21.72 -8.00
C SER A 47 10.84 20.50 -7.18
N THR A 48 11.77 20.66 -6.23
CA THR A 48 12.23 19.56 -5.37
C THR A 48 11.09 18.97 -4.56
N LEU A 49 10.19 19.78 -4.01
CA LEU A 49 9.04 19.28 -3.25
C LEU A 49 8.07 18.50 -4.14
N ASN A 50 7.85 18.93 -5.38
CA ASN A 50 7.03 18.18 -6.35
C ASN A 50 7.71 16.87 -6.80
N GLU A 51 9.04 16.85 -6.93
CA GLU A 51 9.80 15.61 -7.19
C GLU A 51 9.67 14.64 -6.01
N VAL A 52 9.78 15.13 -4.77
CA VAL A 52 9.56 14.34 -3.56
C VAL A 52 8.14 13.79 -3.51
N HIS A 53 7.13 14.62 -3.80
CA HIS A 53 5.74 14.18 -3.90
C HIS A 53 5.57 13.04 -4.92
N SER A 54 6.15 13.19 -6.13
CA SER A 54 6.09 12.15 -7.16
C SER A 54 6.77 10.84 -6.74
N ALA A 55 7.96 10.93 -6.14
CA ALA A 55 8.69 9.77 -5.65
C ALA A 55 7.94 9.08 -4.51
N PHE A 56 7.36 9.84 -3.59
CA PHE A 56 6.57 9.31 -2.49
C PHE A 56 5.30 8.60 -2.99
N GLY A 57 4.61 9.16 -3.98
CA GLY A 57 3.46 8.50 -4.62
C GLY A 57 3.82 7.13 -5.19
N LYS A 58 4.93 7.03 -5.95
CA LYS A 58 5.42 5.76 -6.48
C LYS A 58 5.73 4.74 -5.38
N SER A 59 6.39 5.18 -4.32
CA SER A 59 6.71 4.31 -3.17
C SER A 59 5.44 3.83 -2.45
N ALA A 60 4.42 4.68 -2.32
CA ALA A 60 3.14 4.31 -1.73
C ALA A 60 2.38 3.28 -2.59
N ASP A 61 2.36 3.47 -3.92
CA ASP A 61 1.77 2.52 -4.86
C ASP A 61 2.47 1.15 -4.82
N GLN A 62 3.80 1.16 -4.72
CA GLN A 62 4.58 -0.06 -4.56
C GLN A 62 4.25 -0.75 -3.22
N ALA A 63 4.24 -0.01 -2.11
CA ALA A 63 3.95 -0.57 -0.79
C ALA A 63 2.54 -1.17 -0.71
N THR A 64 1.52 -0.51 -1.29
CA THR A 64 0.16 -1.06 -1.34
C THR A 64 0.07 -2.33 -2.19
N THR A 65 0.84 -2.40 -3.27
CA THR A 65 0.98 -3.61 -4.09
C THR A 65 1.62 -4.75 -3.30
N GLU A 66 2.71 -4.50 -2.58
CA GLU A 66 3.40 -5.49 -1.76
C GLU A 66 2.50 -6.02 -0.64
N ILE A 67 1.73 -5.15 0.04
CA ILE A 67 0.76 -5.55 1.07
C ILE A 67 -0.28 -6.53 0.49
N ARG A 68 -0.81 -6.24 -0.70
CA ARG A 68 -1.77 -7.13 -1.40
C ARG A 68 -1.14 -8.47 -1.78
N GLN A 69 0.13 -8.48 -2.19
CA GLN A 69 0.86 -9.71 -2.51
C GLN A 69 1.10 -10.57 -1.27
N VAL A 70 1.47 -9.97 -0.13
CA VAL A 70 1.60 -10.67 1.15
C VAL A 70 0.25 -11.28 1.55
N ALA A 71 -0.83 -10.51 1.44
CA ALA A 71 -2.17 -11.00 1.75
C ALA A 71 -2.57 -12.18 0.84
N ALA A 72 -2.30 -12.09 -0.47
CA ALA A 72 -2.53 -13.18 -1.42
C ALA A 72 -1.72 -14.44 -1.09
N THR A 73 -0.45 -14.27 -0.73
CA THR A 73 0.44 -15.37 -0.35
C THR A 73 -0.05 -16.07 0.91
N LEU A 74 -0.50 -15.31 1.91
CA LEU A 74 -1.06 -15.86 3.16
C LEU A 74 -2.37 -16.63 2.93
N ARG A 75 -3.26 -16.14 2.04
CA ARG A 75 -4.48 -16.87 1.66
C ARG A 75 -4.14 -18.20 0.97
N ALA A 76 -3.24 -18.17 -0.01
CA ALA A 76 -2.80 -19.39 -0.69
C ALA A 76 -2.17 -20.40 0.29
N HIS A 77 -1.37 -19.93 1.25
CA HIS A 77 -0.80 -20.79 2.27
C HIS A 77 -1.88 -21.41 3.19
N ARG A 78 -2.86 -20.60 3.63
CA ARG A 78 -4.02 -21.10 4.41
C ARG A 78 -4.76 -22.19 3.64
N ASP A 79 -5.08 -21.95 2.38
CA ASP A 79 -5.87 -22.89 1.56
C ASP A 79 -5.13 -24.23 1.38
N ASN A 80 -3.80 -24.20 1.22
CA ASN A 80 -2.97 -25.40 1.18
C ASN A 80 -2.96 -26.17 2.51
N VAL A 81 -2.93 -25.46 3.65
CA VAL A 81 -2.97 -26.11 4.98
C VAL A 81 -4.32 -26.79 5.21
N VAL A 82 -5.43 -26.11 4.90
CA VAL A 82 -6.78 -26.69 5.01
C VAL A 82 -6.93 -27.92 4.12
N ALA A 83 -6.48 -27.85 2.86
CA ALA A 83 -6.52 -28.99 1.95
C ALA A 83 -5.69 -30.19 2.45
N ALA A 84 -4.52 -29.94 3.06
CA ALA A 84 -3.71 -31.00 3.66
C ALA A 84 -4.41 -31.63 4.88
N GLU A 85 -5.04 -30.83 5.75
CA GLU A 85 -5.81 -31.34 6.90
C GLU A 85 -6.99 -32.21 6.46
N GLU A 86 -7.68 -31.86 5.37
CA GLU A 86 -8.76 -32.67 4.78
C GLU A 86 -8.25 -34.01 4.23
N ASP A 87 -7.06 -34.03 3.61
CA ASP A 87 -6.44 -35.26 3.07
C ASP A 87 -6.02 -36.25 4.19
N PHE A 88 -5.61 -35.74 5.36
CA PHE A 88 -5.28 -36.56 6.53
C PHE A 88 -6.49 -37.04 7.34
N ALA A 89 -7.67 -36.43 7.14
CA ALA A 89 -8.90 -36.78 7.86
C ALA A 89 -9.68 -37.96 7.23
N VAL A 90 -9.17 -38.53 6.13
CA VAL A 90 -9.72 -39.68 5.39
C VAL A 90 -9.06 -40.99 5.77
#